data_AF-A0A1V5XPD2-F1
#
_entry.id   AF-A0A1V5XPD2-F1
#
_cell.length_a   1.000
_cell.length_b   1.000
_cell.length_c   1.000
_cell.angle_alpha   90.00
_cell.angle_beta   90.00
_cell.angle_gamma   90.00
#
_symmetry.space_group_name_H-M   'P 1'
#
loop_
_entity.id
_entity.type
_entity.pdbx_description
1 polymer ?
#
loop_
_entity_poly.entity_id
_entity_poly.type
_entity_poly.pdbx_seq_one_letter_code
_entity_poly.pdbx_strand_id
1 'polypeptide(L)'
;MNKQLVLALIMTVVTCFAYGQVPSPSTPMIMLPDGSTWTGNSSVEIATVTVNAFPVFKDLSGDPATAELDADDRAKVNLDAESIGLLQAISDSTKSCSHVYTRLVTLTPNVPMTITNGLPLDVAREFIHVSALNEEVNFWVNLGDDAAINASKLVHEWCQFPVRENITISLLSSEAISLFIIEGGKQ
;
A
#
# COMPACT_ATOMS: atom_id res chain seq x y z
N MET A 1 -23.00 33.48 -82.15
CA MET A 1 -23.33 33.93 -80.77
C MET A 1 -23.52 32.68 -79.91
N ASN A 2 -23.06 32.74 -78.66
CA ASN A 2 -22.99 31.67 -77.63
C ASN A 2 -21.77 30.72 -77.69
N LYS A 3 -20.75 31.14 -76.94
CA LYS A 3 -19.70 30.32 -76.33
C LYS A 3 -20.34 29.54 -75.17
N GLN A 4 -20.24 28.22 -75.14
CA GLN A 4 -20.43 27.46 -73.90
C GLN A 4 -19.06 27.05 -73.37
N LEU A 5 -18.67 27.75 -72.31
CA LEU A 5 -17.53 27.46 -71.45
C LEU A 5 -17.95 26.28 -70.56
N VAL A 6 -17.26 25.15 -70.65
CA VAL A 6 -17.40 24.06 -69.68
C VAL A 6 -16.58 24.46 -68.45
N LEU A 7 -17.27 24.87 -67.38
CA LEU A 7 -16.65 25.19 -66.10
C LEU A 7 -16.66 23.91 -65.24
N ALA A 8 -15.50 23.27 -65.09
CA ALA A 8 -15.30 22.19 -64.15
C ALA A 8 -15.30 22.74 -62.72
N LEU A 9 -16.30 22.37 -61.92
CA LEU A 9 -16.36 22.69 -60.50
C LEU A 9 -15.43 21.73 -59.74
N ILE A 10 -14.24 22.18 -59.39
CA ILE A 10 -13.36 21.47 -58.45
C ILE A 10 -13.84 21.83 -57.04
N MET A 11 -14.55 20.92 -56.37
CA MET A 11 -14.82 21.03 -54.94
C MET A 11 -13.55 20.69 -54.16
N THR A 12 -12.81 21.72 -53.74
CA THR A 12 -11.78 21.56 -52.71
C THR A 12 -12.46 21.54 -51.36
N VAL A 13 -12.59 20.36 -50.75
CA VAL A 13 -13.03 20.22 -49.36
C VAL A 13 -11.86 20.63 -48.47
N VAL A 14 -11.93 21.83 -47.89
CA VAL A 14 -11.03 22.25 -46.80
C VAL A 14 -11.62 21.71 -45.50
N THR A 15 -11.08 20.61 -44.98
CA THR A 15 -11.37 20.18 -43.61
C THR A 15 -10.50 21.01 -42.65
N CYS A 16 -11.03 22.14 -42.18
CA CYS A 16 -10.50 22.78 -40.97
C CYS A 16 -10.93 21.93 -39.76
N PHE A 17 -10.03 21.11 -39.23
CA PHE A 17 -10.20 20.53 -37.91
C PHE A 17 -9.98 21.63 -36.87
N ALA A 18 -11.07 22.24 -36.40
CA ALA A 18 -11.03 22.99 -35.15
C ALA A 18 -10.92 21.97 -34.00
N TYR A 19 -9.70 21.65 -33.59
CA TYR A 19 -9.49 21.03 -32.28
C TYR A 19 -9.89 22.06 -31.23
N GLY A 20 -11.09 21.93 -30.68
CA GLY A 20 -11.46 22.68 -29.48
C GLY A 20 -10.45 22.33 -28.38
N GLN A 21 -9.78 23.34 -27.81
CA GLN A 21 -8.99 23.11 -26.62
C GLN A 21 -9.91 22.57 -25.52
N VAL A 22 -9.63 21.37 -25.05
CA VAL A 22 -10.26 20.84 -23.83
C VAL A 22 -9.83 21.77 -22.70
N PRO A 23 -10.76 22.42 -21.97
CA PRO A 23 -10.40 23.23 -20.82
C PRO A 23 -9.59 22.38 -19.85
N SER A 24 -8.54 22.97 -19.27
CA SER A 24 -7.68 22.29 -18.31
C SER A 24 -8.52 21.56 -17.26
N PRO A 25 -8.20 20.29 -16.92
CA PRO A 25 -8.93 19.57 -15.88
C PRO A 25 -8.92 20.40 -14.61
N SER A 26 -10.07 20.46 -13.95
CA SER A 26 -10.22 21.13 -12.65
C SER A 26 -9.18 20.57 -11.70
N THR A 27 -8.36 21.45 -11.14
CA THR A 27 -7.47 21.11 -10.02
C THR A 27 -8.31 20.55 -8.87
N PRO A 28 -7.93 19.42 -8.25
CA PRO A 28 -8.67 18.89 -7.11
C PRO A 28 -8.68 19.92 -5.98
N MET A 29 -9.88 20.27 -5.50
CA MET A 29 -10.09 21.25 -4.44
C MET A 29 -10.64 20.54 -3.21
N ILE A 30 -10.09 20.87 -2.04
CA ILE A 30 -10.65 20.39 -0.76
C ILE A 30 -11.75 21.36 -0.36
N MET A 31 -12.99 20.87 -0.30
CA MET A 31 -14.12 21.64 0.25
C MET A 31 -14.15 21.46 1.76
N LEU A 32 -14.13 22.57 2.49
CA LEU A 32 -14.21 22.60 3.94
C LEU A 32 -15.65 22.35 4.41
N PRO A 33 -15.86 21.98 5.69
CA PRO A 33 -17.20 21.69 6.23
C PRO A 33 -18.20 22.86 6.13
N ASP A 34 -17.71 24.09 6.00
CA ASP A 34 -18.51 25.30 5.80
C ASP A 34 -18.89 25.57 4.33
N GLY A 35 -18.51 24.66 3.42
CA GLY A 35 -18.76 24.77 1.98
C GLY A 35 -17.78 25.68 1.24
N SER A 36 -16.81 26.28 1.94
CA SER A 36 -15.74 27.04 1.30
C SER A 36 -14.68 26.11 0.73
N THR A 37 -13.91 26.60 -0.22
CA THR A 37 -12.83 25.83 -0.86
C THR A 37 -11.48 26.23 -0.29
N TRP A 38 -10.69 25.25 0.12
CA TRP A 38 -9.34 25.50 0.60
C TRP A 38 -8.39 25.76 -0.57
N THR A 39 -7.67 26.88 -0.50
CA THR A 39 -6.77 27.39 -1.56
C THR A 39 -5.35 27.65 -1.05
N GLY A 40 -5.01 27.16 0.14
CA GLY A 40 -3.70 27.36 0.77
C GLY A 40 -2.63 26.39 0.25
N ASN A 41 -1.36 26.76 0.43
CA ASN A 41 -0.20 25.88 0.20
C ASN A 41 0.31 25.24 1.52
N SER A 42 -0.52 25.22 2.56
CA SER A 42 -0.21 24.69 3.90
C SER A 42 -0.69 23.25 4.06
N SER A 43 -0.30 22.55 5.13
CA SER A 43 -0.85 21.22 5.43
C SER A 43 -2.22 21.35 6.10
N VAL A 44 -3.23 20.61 5.64
CA VAL A 44 -4.51 20.42 6.34
C VAL A 44 -4.50 19.03 6.98
N GLU A 45 -4.65 18.98 8.30
CA GLU A 45 -4.79 17.72 9.04
C GLU A 45 -6.28 17.35 9.07
N ILE A 46 -6.65 16.27 8.38
CA ILE A 46 -8.04 15.79 8.29
C ILE A 46 -8.26 14.75 9.38
N ALA A 47 -8.95 15.12 10.46
CA ALA A 47 -9.19 14.24 11.61
C ALA A 47 -10.11 13.04 11.28
N THR A 48 -11.09 13.23 10.40
CA THR A 48 -12.01 12.18 9.93
C THR A 48 -12.51 12.49 8.52
N VAL A 49 -12.41 11.52 7.61
CA VAL A 49 -13.06 11.55 6.30
C VAL A 49 -14.36 10.78 6.40
N THR A 50 -15.50 11.46 6.23
CA THR A 50 -16.79 10.78 6.03
C THR A 50 -17.01 10.61 4.52
N VAL A 51 -16.78 9.39 4.02
CA VAL A 51 -17.14 9.05 2.64
C VAL A 51 -18.63 8.74 2.63
N ASN A 52 -19.45 9.65 2.12
CA ASN A 52 -20.83 9.33 1.76
C ASN A 52 -20.79 8.53 0.46
N ALA A 53 -20.80 7.19 0.57
CA ALA A 53 -21.03 6.34 -0.57
C ALA A 53 -22.44 6.62 -1.11
N PHE A 54 -22.56 7.12 -2.34
CA PHE A 54 -23.83 7.25 -3.02
C PHE A 54 -24.46 5.85 -3.19
N PRO A 55 -25.80 5.72 -3.18
CA PRO A 55 -26.44 4.43 -3.41
C PRO A 55 -26.00 3.87 -4.75
N VAL A 56 -25.49 2.63 -4.74
CA VAL A 56 -25.06 1.94 -5.94
C VAL A 56 -26.30 1.46 -6.69
N PHE A 57 -26.45 1.91 -7.94
CA PHE A 57 -27.48 1.41 -8.83
C PHE A 57 -27.03 0.05 -9.36
N LYS A 58 -27.86 -0.99 -9.18
CA LYS A 58 -27.73 -2.25 -9.92
C LYS A 58 -27.76 -1.95 -11.42
N ASP A 59 -27.15 -2.80 -12.25
CA ASP A 59 -27.37 -2.71 -13.69
C ASP A 59 -28.87 -2.91 -14.05
N LEU A 60 -29.24 -2.71 -15.31
CA LEU A 60 -30.62 -2.88 -15.78
C LEU A 60 -31.19 -4.30 -15.58
N SER A 61 -30.33 -5.28 -15.29
CA SER A 61 -30.67 -6.68 -15.02
C SER A 61 -30.72 -7.00 -13.52
N GLY A 62 -30.32 -6.07 -12.65
CA GLY A 62 -30.25 -6.25 -11.21
C GLY A 62 -28.94 -6.87 -10.70
N ASP A 63 -27.92 -7.00 -11.56
CA ASP A 63 -26.63 -7.62 -11.24
C ASP A 63 -25.71 -6.61 -10.50
N PRO A 64 -25.22 -6.96 -9.29
CA PRO A 64 -24.24 -6.14 -8.60
C PRO A 64 -22.82 -6.24 -9.18
N ALA A 65 -22.49 -7.20 -10.05
CA ALA A 65 -21.11 -7.49 -10.47
C ALA A 65 -20.64 -6.77 -11.75
N THR A 66 -21.10 -5.56 -12.03
CA THR A 66 -20.86 -4.89 -13.32
C THR A 66 -20.03 -3.62 -13.20
N ALA A 67 -19.01 -3.53 -14.06
CA ALA A 67 -18.43 -2.25 -14.44
C ALA A 67 -19.14 -1.77 -15.73
N GLU A 68 -19.78 -0.61 -15.69
CA GLU A 68 -20.43 -0.01 -16.86
C GLU A 68 -19.73 1.30 -17.26
N LEU A 69 -19.76 1.64 -18.54
CA LEU A 69 -19.38 2.98 -18.99
C LEU A 69 -20.61 3.89 -18.90
N ASP A 70 -20.43 5.09 -18.36
CA ASP A 70 -21.46 6.11 -18.48
C ASP A 70 -21.46 6.78 -19.87
N ALA A 71 -22.40 7.71 -20.08
CA ALA A 71 -22.54 8.42 -21.35
C ALA A 71 -21.33 9.28 -21.74
N ASP A 72 -20.38 9.47 -20.82
CA ASP A 72 -19.14 10.22 -21.01
C ASP A 72 -17.91 9.29 -21.08
N ASP A 73 -18.10 7.99 -21.35
CA ASP A 73 -17.06 6.95 -21.40
C ASP A 73 -16.26 6.78 -20.09
N ARG A 74 -16.86 7.10 -18.94
CA ARG A 74 -16.23 6.87 -17.63
C ARG A 74 -16.66 5.53 -17.05
N ALA A 75 -15.71 4.76 -16.54
CA ALA A 75 -15.99 3.50 -15.87
C ALA A 75 -16.61 3.71 -14.49
N LYS A 76 -17.83 3.21 -14.31
CA LYS A 76 -18.48 3.03 -13.02
C LYS A 76 -18.23 1.61 -12.55
N VAL A 77 -17.58 1.45 -11.40
CA VAL A 77 -17.27 0.13 -10.82
C VAL A 77 -18.09 -0.04 -9.54
N ASN A 78 -18.84 -1.14 -9.43
CA ASN A 78 -19.49 -1.49 -8.18
C ASN A 78 -18.46 -2.03 -7.18
N LEU A 79 -18.19 -1.28 -6.12
CA LEU A 79 -17.23 -1.66 -5.08
C LEU A 79 -17.78 -2.72 -4.11
N ASP A 80 -19.09 -2.94 -4.08
CA ASP A 80 -19.75 -4.00 -3.29
C ASP A 80 -19.82 -5.35 -4.04
N ALA A 81 -19.35 -5.39 -5.29
CA ALA A 81 -19.28 -6.63 -6.06
C ALA A 81 -18.23 -7.57 -5.45
N GLU A 82 -18.68 -8.68 -4.85
CA GLU A 82 -17.79 -9.74 -4.31
C GLU A 82 -16.79 -10.24 -5.36
N SER A 83 -17.15 -10.18 -6.65
CA SER A 83 -16.30 -10.60 -7.78
C SER A 83 -15.03 -9.76 -7.97
N ILE A 84 -14.99 -8.53 -7.47
CA ILE A 84 -13.78 -7.67 -7.53
C ILE A 84 -12.87 -7.93 -6.32
N GLY A 85 -13.35 -8.67 -5.31
CA GLY A 85 -12.58 -9.07 -4.14
C GLY A 85 -12.16 -7.91 -3.23
N LEU A 86 -12.73 -6.71 -3.41
CA LEU A 86 -12.34 -5.51 -2.67
C LEU A 86 -12.72 -5.60 -1.19
N LEU A 87 -13.92 -6.09 -0.87
CA LEU A 87 -14.33 -6.32 0.51
C LEU A 87 -13.45 -7.37 1.20
N GLN A 88 -13.07 -8.42 0.48
CA GLN A 88 -12.12 -9.42 0.96
C GLN A 88 -10.72 -8.81 1.16
N ALA A 89 -10.23 -8.00 0.23
CA ALA A 89 -8.93 -7.33 0.34
C ALA A 89 -8.90 -6.31 1.50
N ILE A 90 -9.99 -5.59 1.73
CA ILE A 90 -10.15 -4.68 2.88
C ILE A 90 -10.19 -5.50 4.18
N SER A 91 -10.97 -6.59 4.23
CA SER A 91 -11.00 -7.49 5.38
C SER A 91 -9.62 -8.09 5.68
N ASP A 92 -8.91 -8.57 4.66
CA ASP A 92 -7.56 -9.13 4.81
C ASP A 92 -6.52 -8.07 5.19
N SER A 93 -6.69 -6.81 4.75
CA SER A 93 -5.85 -5.70 5.20
C SER A 93 -6.09 -5.30 6.66
N THR A 94 -7.28 -5.61 7.20
CA THR A 94 -7.67 -5.30 8.58
C THR A 94 -7.46 -6.46 9.55
N LYS A 95 -7.26 -7.69 9.04
CA LYS A 95 -6.75 -8.81 9.82
C LYS A 95 -5.41 -8.38 10.40
N SER A 96 -5.44 -8.01 11.67
CA SER A 96 -4.24 -7.73 12.46
C SER A 96 -3.54 -9.05 12.78
N CYS A 97 -2.29 -8.98 13.23
CA CYS A 97 -1.54 -10.11 13.77
C CYS A 97 -2.45 -11.00 14.65
N SER A 98 -2.71 -12.26 14.26
CA SER A 98 -3.61 -13.14 15.01
C SER A 98 -2.88 -13.93 16.10
N HIS A 99 -1.55 -14.03 15.99
CA HIS A 99 -0.71 -14.76 16.91
C HIS A 99 0.56 -13.96 17.22
N VAL A 100 0.83 -13.78 18.51
CA VAL A 100 2.05 -13.13 19.00
C VAL A 100 2.79 -14.11 19.90
N TYR A 101 4.08 -14.30 19.64
CA TYR A 101 4.98 -15.05 20.49
C TYR A 101 6.09 -14.14 21.00
N THR A 102 6.37 -14.19 22.29
CA THR A 102 7.41 -13.37 22.93
C THR A 102 8.41 -14.24 23.67
N ARG A 103 9.69 -13.86 23.64
CA ARG A 103 10.75 -14.50 24.44
C ARG A 103 11.86 -13.52 24.78
N LEU A 104 12.54 -13.82 25.88
CA LEU A 104 13.80 -13.18 26.26
C LEU A 104 14.96 -14.09 25.86
N VAL A 105 15.99 -13.52 25.24
CA VAL A 105 17.25 -14.22 24.96
C VAL A 105 18.42 -13.43 25.51
N THR A 106 19.46 -14.11 25.98
CA THR A 106 20.70 -13.47 26.43
C THR A 106 21.82 -13.84 25.46
N LEU A 107 22.42 -12.83 24.84
CA LEU A 107 23.59 -12.99 24.00
C LEU A 107 24.85 -13.03 24.86
N THR A 108 25.70 -14.00 24.55
CA THR A 108 27.08 -14.04 25.07
C THR A 108 27.96 -13.16 24.16
N PRO A 109 28.87 -12.34 24.73
CA PRO A 109 29.75 -11.49 23.94
C PRO A 109 30.48 -12.25 22.83
N ASN A 110 30.40 -11.74 21.61
CA ASN A 110 31.09 -12.24 20.41
C ASN A 110 30.72 -13.68 20.00
N VAL A 111 29.60 -14.21 20.50
CA VAL A 111 29.07 -15.53 20.11
C VAL A 111 27.74 -15.32 19.38
N PRO A 112 27.66 -15.63 18.07
CA PRO A 112 26.39 -15.58 17.34
C PRO A 112 25.36 -16.52 17.94
N MET A 113 24.12 -16.03 18.04
CA MET A 113 22.97 -16.83 18.45
C MET A 113 21.95 -16.87 17.33
N THR A 114 21.51 -18.08 17.01
CA THR A 114 20.41 -18.30 16.06
C THR A 114 19.10 -18.47 16.81
N ILE A 115 18.06 -17.81 16.32
CA ILE A 115 16.69 -17.99 16.80
C ILE A 115 15.84 -18.65 15.72
N THR A 116 15.11 -19.69 16.13
CA THR A 116 14.16 -20.42 15.29
C THR A 116 12.74 -19.86 15.46
N ASN A 117 11.82 -20.29 14.60
CA ASN A 117 10.42 -19.86 14.67
C ASN A 117 9.76 -20.29 15.98
N GLY A 118 9.24 -19.31 16.73
CA GLY A 118 8.49 -19.53 17.97
C GLY A 118 6.98 -19.62 17.78
N LEU A 119 6.47 -19.25 16.59
CA LEU A 119 5.05 -19.36 16.27
C LEU A 119 4.66 -20.84 15.98
N PRO A 120 3.38 -21.21 16.15
CA PRO A 120 2.87 -22.52 15.73
C PRO A 120 3.16 -22.81 14.24
N LEU A 121 3.28 -24.09 13.88
CA LEU A 121 3.68 -24.52 12.53
C LEU A 121 2.69 -24.12 11.42
N ASP A 122 1.43 -23.90 11.79
CA ASP A 122 0.34 -23.48 10.91
C ASP A 122 0.15 -21.96 10.85
N VAL A 123 1.01 -21.19 11.53
CA VAL A 123 0.99 -19.73 11.52
C VAL A 123 2.15 -19.20 10.66
N ALA A 124 1.81 -18.46 9.61
CA ALA A 124 2.79 -17.76 8.80
C ALA A 124 3.29 -16.52 9.57
N ARG A 125 4.61 -16.44 9.83
CA ARG A 125 5.21 -15.23 10.40
C ARG A 125 5.01 -14.06 9.43
N GLU A 126 4.73 -12.88 9.97
CA GLU A 126 4.68 -11.62 9.21
C GLU A 126 5.79 -10.66 9.63
N PHE A 127 6.15 -10.65 10.91
CA PHE A 127 7.21 -9.78 11.40
C PHE A 127 7.98 -10.40 12.57
N ILE A 128 9.18 -9.87 12.76
CA ILE A 128 9.94 -9.99 14.00
C ILE A 128 10.34 -8.61 14.48
N HIS A 129 10.18 -8.37 15.77
CA HIS A 129 10.69 -7.23 16.49
C HIS A 129 11.72 -7.72 17.51
N VAL A 130 12.88 -7.07 17.54
CA VAL A 130 13.97 -7.36 18.48
C VAL A 130 14.33 -6.05 19.15
N SER A 131 14.27 -6.01 20.48
CA SER A 131 14.65 -4.86 21.29
C SER A 131 15.66 -5.22 22.36
N ALA A 132 16.59 -4.30 22.60
CA ALA A 132 17.55 -4.35 23.67
C ALA A 132 16.87 -4.05 25.01
N LEU A 133 17.19 -4.82 26.05
CA LEU A 133 16.86 -4.43 27.43
C LEU A 133 17.84 -3.40 27.99
N ASN A 134 19.02 -3.28 27.38
CA ASN A 134 20.00 -2.23 27.67
C ASN A 134 20.28 -1.46 26.39
N GLU A 135 19.73 -0.26 26.28
CA GLU A 135 19.81 0.63 25.10
C GLU A 135 21.22 1.17 24.85
N GLU A 136 22.15 1.02 25.80
CA GLU A 136 23.54 1.44 25.62
C GLU A 136 24.38 0.41 24.85
N VAL A 137 23.88 -0.82 24.71
CA VAL A 137 24.61 -1.92 24.08
C VAL A 137 24.03 -2.24 22.70
N ASN A 138 24.88 -2.09 21.69
CA ASN A 138 24.49 -2.38 20.32
C ASN A 138 24.50 -3.89 20.03
N PHE A 139 23.69 -4.28 19.04
CA PHE A 139 23.68 -5.64 18.52
C PHE A 139 23.55 -5.65 17.00
N TRP A 140 23.82 -6.80 16.40
CA TRP A 140 23.78 -7.04 14.98
C TRP A 140 22.73 -8.11 14.67
N VAL A 141 21.94 -7.86 13.62
CA VAL A 141 20.92 -8.80 13.16
C VAL A 141 21.15 -9.16 11.70
N ASN A 142 21.07 -10.45 11.41
CA ASN A 142 21.06 -10.98 10.05
C ASN A 142 19.85 -11.91 9.83
N LEU A 143 19.29 -11.90 8.63
CA LEU A 143 18.12 -12.68 8.24
C LEU A 143 18.54 -13.65 7.13
N GLY A 144 18.42 -14.95 7.38
CA GLY A 144 18.76 -16.02 6.43
C GLY A 144 20.22 -16.48 6.46
N ASP A 145 21.12 -15.69 7.05
CA ASP A 145 22.56 -15.97 7.14
C ASP A 145 23.08 -15.79 8.59
N ASP A 146 24.36 -16.13 8.80
CA ASP A 146 25.05 -15.94 10.08
C ASP A 146 25.20 -14.45 10.42
N ALA A 147 25.07 -14.12 11.70
CA ALA A 147 25.33 -12.77 12.18
C ALA A 147 26.83 -12.57 12.42
N ALA A 148 27.38 -11.55 11.76
CA ALA A 148 28.77 -11.11 11.91
C ALA A 148 28.88 -9.59 11.95
N ILE A 149 29.88 -9.09 12.70
CA ILE A 149 30.23 -7.67 12.76
C ILE A 149 30.58 -7.19 11.35
N ASN A 150 30.04 -6.03 10.95
CA ASN A 150 30.20 -5.41 9.63
C ASN A 150 29.58 -6.14 8.42
N ALA A 151 28.96 -7.32 8.61
CA ALA A 151 28.22 -8.04 7.57
C ALA A 151 26.71 -8.13 7.86
N SER A 152 26.27 -7.56 8.99
CA SER A 152 24.89 -7.59 9.47
C SER A 152 24.40 -6.17 9.76
N LYS A 153 23.08 -5.99 9.92
CA LYS A 153 22.52 -4.70 10.31
C LYS A 153 22.87 -4.40 11.78
N LEU A 154 23.58 -3.30 12.02
CA LEU A 154 23.80 -2.75 13.36
C LEU A 154 22.49 -2.14 13.90
N VAL A 155 22.20 -2.40 15.17
CA VAL A 155 21.00 -1.96 15.89
C VAL A 155 21.41 -1.41 17.25
N HIS A 156 20.85 -0.25 17.59
CA HIS A 156 21.17 0.48 18.83
C HIS A 156 20.17 0.18 19.95
N GLU A 157 18.88 0.19 19.64
CA GLU A 157 17.81 -0.03 20.63
C GLU A 157 16.91 -1.18 20.18
N TRP A 158 16.33 -1.03 18.99
CA TRP A 158 15.41 -2.01 18.45
C TRP A 158 15.41 -2.01 16.94
N CYS A 159 14.91 -3.10 16.39
CA CYS A 159 14.64 -3.23 14.98
C CYS A 159 13.41 -4.08 14.75
N GLN A 160 12.72 -3.82 13.65
CA GLN A 160 11.63 -4.65 13.18
C GLN A 160 11.87 -5.00 11.71
N PHE A 161 11.57 -6.25 11.37
CA PHE A 161 11.68 -6.74 10.00
C PHE A 161 10.38 -7.41 9.58
N PRO A 162 9.85 -7.10 8.38
CA PRO A 162 8.83 -7.93 7.76
C PRO A 162 9.47 -9.25 7.33
N VAL A 163 9.01 -10.36 7.90
CA VAL A 163 9.56 -11.70 7.67
C VAL A 163 8.40 -12.62 7.35
N ARG A 164 8.21 -12.92 6.07
CA ARG A 164 7.06 -13.69 5.55
C ARG A 164 7.32 -15.19 5.37
N GLU A 165 8.52 -15.65 5.71
CA GLU A 165 8.94 -17.03 5.56
C GLU A 165 9.65 -17.51 6.84
N ASN A 166 9.76 -18.84 6.98
CA ASN A 166 10.56 -19.48 8.02
C ASN A 166 12.05 -19.30 7.76
N ILE A 167 12.52 -18.05 7.83
CA ILE A 167 13.94 -17.73 7.79
C ILE A 167 14.53 -17.73 9.19
N THR A 168 15.75 -18.23 9.26
CA THR A 168 16.63 -18.15 10.41
C THR A 168 16.95 -16.69 10.70
N ILE A 169 16.82 -16.24 11.94
CA ILE A 169 17.37 -14.95 12.35
C ILE A 169 18.59 -15.20 13.22
N SER A 170 19.69 -14.53 12.89
CA SER A 170 20.94 -14.61 13.62
C SER A 170 21.19 -13.28 14.32
N LEU A 171 21.65 -13.35 15.56
CA LEU A 171 21.88 -12.22 16.46
C LEU A 171 23.31 -12.29 16.98
N LEU A 172 23.97 -11.14 17.11
CA LEU A 172 25.31 -11.02 17.68
C LEU A 172 25.43 -9.73 18.46
N SER A 173 26.21 -9.73 19.54
CA SER A 173 26.67 -8.49 20.17
C SER A 173 28.13 -8.66 20.59
N SER A 174 28.86 -7.56 20.65
CA SER A 174 30.24 -7.52 21.19
C SER A 174 30.26 -7.60 22.71
N GLU A 175 29.12 -7.38 23.36
CA GLU A 175 28.95 -7.35 24.81
C GLU A 175 27.79 -8.26 25.23
N ALA A 176 27.67 -8.47 26.55
CA ALA A 176 26.59 -9.29 27.09
C ALA A 176 25.31 -8.44 27.09
N ILE A 177 24.26 -8.91 26.42
CA ILE A 177 23.00 -8.19 26.30
C ILE A 177 21.82 -9.17 26.37
N SER A 178 20.75 -8.75 27.03
CA SER A 178 19.46 -9.44 26.91
C SER A 178 18.59 -8.72 25.90
N LEU A 179 17.97 -9.48 25.01
CA LEU A 179 17.09 -9.01 23.94
C LEU A 179 15.68 -9.56 24.15
N PHE A 180 14.69 -8.69 24.02
CA PHE A 180 13.28 -9.07 23.93
C PHE A 180 12.92 -9.30 22.47
N ILE A 181 12.41 -10.47 22.16
CA ILE A 181 12.01 -10.85 20.80
C ILE A 181 10.50 -11.05 20.78
N ILE A 182 9.85 -10.41 19.80
CA ILE A 182 8.43 -10.56 19.50
C ILE A 182 8.32 -11.06 18.06
N GLU A 183 7.65 -12.18 17.86
CA GLU A 183 7.28 -12.70 16.55
C GLU A 183 5.77 -12.56 16.41
N GLY A 184 5.33 -11.99 15.29
CA GLY A 184 3.91 -11.88 14.98
C GLY A 184 3.59 -12.56 13.66
N GLY A 185 2.44 -13.23 13.61
CA GLY A 185 2.00 -13.96 12.43
C GLY A 185 0.50 -14.07 12.28
N LYS A 186 0.10 -14.66 11.16
CA LYS A 186 -1.29 -14.93 10.80
C LYS A 186 -1.48 -16.38 10.43
N GLN A 187 -2.64 -16.90 10.81
CA GLN A 187 -3.16 -18.20 10.41
C GLN A 187 -4.15 -18.00 9.27
#